data_AF-A0A848YBC1-F1
#
_entry.id   AF-A0A848YBC1-F1
#
_cell.length_a   1.000
_cell.length_b   1.000
_cell.length_c   1.000
_cell.angle_alpha   90.00
_cell.angle_beta   90.00
_cell.angle_gamma   90.00
#
_symmetry.space_group_name_H-M   'P 1'
#
loop_
_entity.id
_entity.type
_entity.pdbx_description
1 polymer ?
#
loop_
_entity_poly.entity_id
_entity_poly.type
_entity_poly.pdbx_seq_one_letter_code
_entity_poly.pdbx_strand_id
1 'polypeptide(L)'
;MTPSTENTQIGPALSPEERDAVFRFRYRIYVEEMDRYRSIADHENKRLFEPDDDNSHIFHALLNGKVVGTMRLTWGGDGAINERHVEQYDLKPFLARVPAEQIVIGERFMIEPALRGSNLLFRLFTSYLSFVNERRIQLVFGDCEPHLLNVYQGLGFRPYTKRNVNSPETGYLVPLVLVAEDLSYLREIKSPIVRAMTDFGADARVPEGLDDLLADGKAVLSQRLISMPTYWAALAGSLTRFEDGRTTIFDGLSDDEIQHCLAKSNVIECSPGDRIIKKGNVAQNMFVILSGTLEVRSDNEVKAILSAGDMVGDIAFFLGLPRTLDVYAATDDVRVISLSETTLRSLMESQPTIAAKLLQNITKMLCFRLVSTH
;
A
#
# COMPACT_ATOMS: atom_id res chain seq x y z
N MET A 1 21.99 9.26 4.15
CA MET A 1 21.87 9.41 5.61
C MET A 1 20.40 9.26 5.96
N THR A 2 20.06 8.35 6.88
CA THR A 2 18.67 8.21 7.36
C THR A 2 18.26 9.49 8.08
N PRO A 3 17.08 10.09 7.82
CA PRO A 3 16.64 11.28 8.54
C PRO A 3 16.60 11.02 10.04
N SER A 4 17.20 11.90 10.86
CA SER A 4 17.22 11.73 12.32
C SER A 4 15.84 12.02 12.92
N THR A 5 15.38 11.10 13.75
CA THR A 5 14.09 11.15 14.45
C THR A 5 14.27 11.07 15.97
N GLU A 6 15.50 11.13 16.48
CA GLU A 6 15.82 10.79 17.88
C GLU A 6 15.04 11.64 18.90
N ASN A 7 14.66 12.87 18.53
CA ASN A 7 13.92 13.79 19.39
C ASN A 7 12.40 13.81 19.14
N THR A 8 11.85 12.89 18.34
CA THR A 8 10.39 12.89 18.11
C THR A 8 9.66 12.31 19.32
N GLN A 9 8.64 13.01 19.80
CA GLN A 9 7.74 12.54 20.86
C GLN A 9 6.45 12.04 20.22
N ILE A 10 5.96 10.86 20.65
CA ILE A 10 4.73 10.25 20.10
C ILE A 10 3.74 10.10 21.24
N GLY A 11 2.49 10.52 21.00
CA GLY A 11 1.42 10.42 21.98
C GLY A 11 0.04 10.70 21.36
N PRO A 12 -1.03 10.54 22.15
CA PRO A 12 -2.38 10.89 21.73
C PRO A 12 -2.56 12.42 21.65
N ALA A 13 -3.30 12.89 20.63
CA ALA A 13 -3.78 14.27 20.52
C ALA A 13 -5.08 14.38 21.32
N LEU A 14 -5.01 14.93 22.54
CA LEU A 14 -6.13 14.95 23.47
C LEU A 14 -6.81 16.31 23.53
N SER A 15 -6.02 17.39 23.49
CA SER A 15 -6.54 18.75 23.52
C SER A 15 -7.09 19.20 22.16
N PRO A 16 -8.04 20.15 22.13
CA PRO A 16 -8.50 20.78 20.90
C PRO A 16 -7.36 21.36 20.07
N GLU A 17 -6.35 21.96 20.71
CA GLU A 17 -5.18 22.56 20.07
C GLU A 17 -4.28 21.51 19.39
N GLU A 18 -4.03 20.38 20.06
CA GLU A 18 -3.27 19.26 19.48
C GLU A 18 -4.01 18.64 18.28
N ARG A 19 -5.33 18.47 18.39
CA ARG A 19 -6.16 17.95 17.31
C ARG A 19 -6.19 18.90 16.12
N ASP A 20 -6.34 20.21 16.34
CA ASP A 20 -6.26 21.22 15.28
C ASP A 20 -4.90 21.20 14.56
N ALA A 21 -3.80 21.05 15.31
CA ALA A 21 -2.46 20.90 14.74
C ALA A 21 -2.35 19.65 13.83
N VAL A 22 -2.97 18.53 14.23
CA VAL A 22 -3.08 17.34 13.38
C VAL A 22 -3.91 17.61 12.14
N PHE A 23 -5.07 18.27 12.24
CA PHE A 23 -5.92 18.55 11.07
C PHE A 23 -5.26 19.48 10.06
N ARG A 24 -4.46 20.46 10.53
CA ARG A 24 -3.63 21.30 9.65
C ARG A 24 -2.51 20.50 8.99
N PHE A 25 -1.89 19.58 9.74
CA PHE A 25 -0.88 18.68 9.18
C PHE A 25 -1.47 17.78 8.10
N ARG A 26 -2.63 17.17 8.35
CA ARG A 26 -3.37 16.36 7.37
C ARG A 26 -3.73 17.16 6.12
N TYR A 27 -4.18 18.41 6.29
CA TYR A 27 -4.47 19.29 5.16
C TYR A 27 -3.23 19.51 4.28
N ARG A 28 -2.08 19.87 4.87
CA ARG A 28 -0.85 20.06 4.11
C ARG A 28 -0.45 18.81 3.32
N ILE A 29 -0.50 17.64 3.96
CA ILE A 29 -0.08 16.39 3.31
C ILE A 29 -1.11 15.92 2.29
N TYR A 30 -2.36 15.70 2.69
CA TYR A 30 -3.33 15.15 1.75
C TYR A 30 -3.80 16.16 0.71
N VAL A 31 -4.10 17.39 1.09
CA VAL A 31 -4.73 18.37 0.21
C VAL A 31 -3.70 19.11 -0.62
N GLU A 32 -2.69 19.72 0.01
CA GLU A 32 -1.70 20.54 -0.71
C GLU A 32 -0.66 19.69 -1.45
N GLU A 33 -0.16 18.60 -0.84
CA GLU A 33 0.88 17.75 -1.45
C GLU A 33 0.30 16.62 -2.32
N MET A 34 -0.70 15.88 -1.83
CA MET A 34 -1.23 14.70 -2.54
C MET A 34 -2.46 14.97 -3.41
N ASP A 35 -3.00 16.20 -3.39
CA ASP A 35 -4.20 16.61 -4.10
C ASP A 35 -5.45 15.75 -3.77
N ARG A 36 -5.56 15.24 -2.55
CA ARG A 36 -6.66 14.39 -2.04
C ARG A 36 -7.58 15.14 -1.09
N TYR A 37 -8.81 14.67 -0.93
CA TYR A 37 -9.83 15.20 -0.01
C TYR A 37 -10.18 16.66 -0.26
N ARG A 38 -9.98 17.16 -1.49
CA ARG A 38 -10.21 18.58 -1.83
C ARG A 38 -11.67 18.98 -1.70
N SER A 39 -12.60 18.08 -2.01
CA SER A 39 -14.03 18.41 -1.96
C SER A 39 -14.58 18.55 -0.52
N ILE A 40 -13.88 17.96 0.46
CA ILE A 40 -14.35 17.90 1.86
C ILE A 40 -13.49 18.72 2.83
N ALA A 41 -12.33 19.22 2.39
CA ALA A 41 -11.41 19.96 3.25
C ALA A 41 -11.90 21.38 3.55
N ASP A 42 -11.62 21.86 4.75
CA ASP A 42 -11.82 23.26 5.15
C ASP A 42 -10.65 24.10 4.64
N HIS A 43 -10.82 24.67 3.44
CA HIS A 43 -9.81 25.48 2.77
C HIS A 43 -9.61 26.86 3.41
N GLU A 44 -10.62 27.41 4.09
CA GLU A 44 -10.53 28.71 4.75
C GLU A 44 -9.55 28.63 5.93
N ASN A 45 -9.69 27.59 6.75
CA ASN A 45 -8.84 27.39 7.92
C ASN A 45 -7.65 26.46 7.66
N LYS A 46 -7.53 25.90 6.45
CA LYS A 46 -6.53 24.89 6.07
C LYS A 46 -6.54 23.67 6.98
N ARG A 47 -7.71 23.04 7.14
CA ARG A 47 -7.90 21.86 8.00
C ARG A 47 -8.51 20.71 7.21
N LEU A 48 -8.06 19.51 7.50
CA LEU A 48 -8.71 18.27 7.07
C LEU A 48 -9.12 17.49 8.32
N PHE A 49 -10.41 17.55 8.60
CA PHE A 49 -11.09 16.79 9.65
C PHE A 49 -12.25 16.02 9.01
N GLU A 50 -12.60 14.88 9.58
CA GLU A 50 -13.67 14.01 9.10
C GLU A 50 -14.59 13.63 10.26
N PRO A 51 -15.86 13.25 10.00
CA PRO A 51 -16.78 12.82 11.06
C PRO A 51 -16.23 11.68 11.93
N ASP A 52 -15.42 10.79 11.36
CA ASP A 52 -14.79 9.68 12.09
C ASP A 52 -13.81 10.16 13.17
N ASP A 53 -13.26 11.38 13.04
CA ASP A 53 -12.29 11.91 14.01
C ASP A 53 -12.91 12.10 15.40
N ASP A 54 -14.21 12.41 15.48
CA ASP A 54 -14.91 12.66 16.75
C ASP A 54 -14.97 11.43 17.65
N ASN A 55 -14.98 10.23 17.05
CA ASN A 55 -15.10 8.95 17.75
C ASN A 55 -13.85 8.08 17.63
N SER A 56 -12.71 8.68 17.26
CA SER A 56 -11.45 7.95 17.06
C SER A 56 -10.31 8.48 17.92
N HIS A 57 -9.37 7.60 18.21
CA HIS A 57 -8.13 7.94 18.89
C HIS A 57 -7.11 8.47 17.87
N ILE A 58 -6.74 9.75 18.00
CA ILE A 58 -5.77 10.39 17.12
C ILE A 58 -4.42 10.43 17.82
N PHE A 59 -3.37 10.01 17.13
CA PHE A 59 -1.99 10.10 17.60
C PHE A 59 -1.20 11.07 16.74
N HIS A 60 -0.19 11.71 17.33
CA HIS A 60 0.75 12.55 16.62
C HIS A 60 2.19 12.27 17.03
N ALA A 61 3.10 12.50 16.09
CA ALA A 61 4.53 12.62 16.34
C ALA A 61 4.91 14.10 16.31
N LEU A 62 5.54 14.60 17.36
CA LEU A 62 6.07 15.96 17.45
C LEU A 62 7.58 15.96 17.28
N LEU A 63 8.09 16.84 16.43
CA LEU A 63 9.51 17.21 16.38
C LEU A 63 9.62 18.71 16.68
N ASN A 64 10.30 19.07 17.76
CA ASN A 64 10.42 20.46 18.22
C ASN A 64 9.05 21.16 18.34
N GLY A 65 8.06 20.45 18.90
CA GLY A 65 6.69 20.96 19.09
C GLY A 65 5.81 20.99 17.83
N LYS A 66 6.32 20.59 16.66
CA LYS A 66 5.55 20.56 15.40
C LYS A 66 5.11 19.14 15.05
N VAL A 67 3.87 18.97 14.61
CA VAL A 67 3.39 17.69 14.07
C VAL A 67 4.17 17.34 12.81
N VAL A 68 4.82 16.17 12.85
CA VAL A 68 5.59 15.58 11.73
C VAL A 68 5.10 14.19 11.34
N GLY A 69 4.08 13.68 12.03
CA GLY A 69 3.41 12.45 11.68
C GLY A 69 2.13 12.28 12.47
N THR A 70 1.19 11.50 11.95
CA THR A 70 -0.08 11.20 12.62
C THR A 70 -0.62 9.85 12.18
N MET A 71 -1.53 9.30 12.98
CA MET A 71 -2.44 8.22 12.62
C MET A 71 -3.78 8.41 13.35
N ARG A 72 -4.82 7.73 12.86
CA ARG A 72 -6.11 7.56 13.51
C ARG A 72 -6.34 6.08 13.80
N LEU A 73 -6.87 5.78 14.98
CA LEU A 73 -7.31 4.45 15.37
C LEU A 73 -8.79 4.52 15.76
N THR A 74 -9.62 3.81 15.01
CA THR A 74 -11.04 3.63 15.29
C THR A 74 -11.21 2.27 15.96
N TRP A 75 -11.66 2.24 17.22
CA TRP A 75 -11.83 0.99 17.98
C TRP A 75 -13.30 0.60 18.06
N GLY A 76 -13.62 -0.66 17.78
CA GLY A 76 -15.01 -1.13 17.86
C GLY A 76 -15.56 -1.19 19.28
N GLY A 77 -14.72 -1.21 20.31
CA GLY A 77 -15.15 -1.16 21.72
C GLY A 77 -15.79 0.18 22.11
N ASP A 78 -15.49 1.25 21.37
CA ASP A 78 -16.12 2.57 21.55
C ASP A 78 -17.43 2.70 20.74
N GLY A 79 -17.84 1.66 20.01
CA GLY A 79 -18.96 1.72 19.08
C GLY A 79 -18.69 2.58 17.83
N ALA A 80 -17.41 2.89 17.55
CA ALA A 80 -17.01 3.85 16.52
C ALA A 80 -16.93 3.27 15.09
N ILE A 81 -17.00 1.95 14.92
CA ILE A 81 -17.02 1.31 13.60
C ILE A 81 -18.40 1.54 12.97
N ASN A 82 -18.44 2.33 11.90
CA ASN A 82 -19.66 2.70 11.17
C ASN A 82 -19.79 2.01 9.81
N GLU A 83 -20.88 2.27 9.08
CA GLU A 83 -21.17 1.66 7.78
C GLU A 83 -20.06 1.89 6.74
N ARG A 84 -19.44 3.08 6.70
CA ARG A 84 -18.31 3.36 5.80
C ARG A 84 -17.16 2.38 6.05
N HIS A 85 -16.80 2.18 7.31
CA HIS A 85 -15.75 1.23 7.67
C HIS A 85 -16.11 -0.20 7.27
N VAL A 86 -17.36 -0.61 7.50
CA VAL A 86 -17.84 -1.95 7.16
C VAL A 86 -17.79 -2.20 5.65
N GLU A 87 -18.12 -1.20 4.84
CA GLU A 87 -18.05 -1.29 3.38
C GLU A 87 -16.60 -1.24 2.86
N GLN A 88 -15.81 -0.26 3.29
CA GLN A 88 -14.44 -0.05 2.79
C GLN A 88 -13.50 -1.22 3.11
N TYR A 89 -13.64 -1.81 4.29
CA TYR A 89 -12.81 -2.92 4.76
C TYR A 89 -13.52 -4.27 4.72
N ASP A 90 -14.65 -4.37 4.01
CA ASP A 90 -15.45 -5.60 3.90
C ASP A 90 -15.56 -6.35 5.24
N LEU A 91 -15.96 -5.63 6.31
CA LEU A 91 -15.83 -6.15 7.67
C LEU A 91 -16.91 -7.16 8.05
N LYS A 92 -17.98 -7.30 7.25
CA LYS A 92 -19.13 -8.16 7.59
C LYS A 92 -18.72 -9.61 7.89
N PRO A 93 -17.86 -10.27 7.09
CA PRO A 93 -17.42 -11.64 7.37
C PRO A 93 -16.55 -11.76 8.64
N PHE A 94 -15.83 -10.70 9.00
CA PHE A 94 -14.99 -10.66 10.21
C PHE A 94 -15.83 -10.39 11.45
N LEU A 95 -16.76 -9.44 11.40
CA LEU A 95 -17.68 -9.10 12.50
C LEU A 95 -18.62 -10.26 12.87
N ALA A 96 -18.85 -11.19 11.94
CA ALA A 96 -19.60 -12.43 12.23
C ALA A 96 -18.81 -13.43 13.09
N ARG A 97 -17.49 -13.28 13.20
CA ARG A 97 -16.59 -14.22 13.90
C ARG A 97 -15.85 -13.59 15.08
N VAL A 98 -15.56 -12.31 14.99
CA VAL A 98 -14.79 -11.55 15.98
C VAL A 98 -15.65 -10.40 16.51
N PRO A 99 -15.85 -10.30 17.83
CA PRO A 99 -16.55 -9.17 18.44
C PRO A 99 -15.92 -7.82 18.04
N ALA A 100 -16.74 -6.80 17.81
CA ALA A 100 -16.27 -5.47 17.41
C ALA A 100 -15.24 -4.88 18.41
N GLU A 101 -15.39 -5.15 19.71
CA GLU A 101 -14.44 -4.74 20.75
C GLU A 101 -13.02 -5.32 20.60
N GLN A 102 -12.85 -6.35 19.76
CA GLN A 102 -11.55 -6.96 19.44
C GLN A 102 -11.04 -6.56 18.06
N ILE A 103 -11.63 -5.53 17.45
CA ILE A 103 -11.28 -4.99 16.14
C ILE A 103 -10.88 -3.52 16.26
N VAL A 104 -9.75 -3.18 15.62
CA VAL A 104 -9.29 -1.80 15.45
C VAL A 104 -9.07 -1.53 13.96
N ILE A 105 -9.34 -0.29 13.53
CA ILE A 105 -9.07 0.18 12.18
C ILE A 105 -8.07 1.34 12.25
N GLY A 106 -6.92 1.18 11.62
CA GLY A 106 -5.88 2.19 11.50
C GLY A 106 -6.00 2.94 10.17
N GLU A 107 -6.19 4.26 10.25
CA GLU A 107 -6.33 5.14 9.09
C GLU A 107 -5.44 6.38 9.25
N ARG A 108 -5.36 7.17 8.16
CA ARG A 108 -4.70 8.50 8.16
C ARG A 108 -3.26 8.45 8.67
N PHE A 109 -2.57 7.34 8.38
CA PHE A 109 -1.17 7.17 8.71
C PHE A 109 -0.33 7.99 7.72
N MET A 110 0.38 9.01 8.20
CA MET A 110 1.23 9.84 7.33
C MET A 110 2.41 10.45 8.08
N ILE A 111 3.47 10.74 7.32
CA ILE A 111 4.74 11.28 7.82
C ILE A 111 5.17 12.43 6.93
N GLU A 112 5.74 13.46 7.56
CA GLU A 112 6.40 14.59 6.92
C GLU A 112 7.36 14.14 5.81
N PRO A 113 7.27 14.69 4.58
CA PRO A 113 8.13 14.31 3.46
C PRO A 113 9.61 14.14 3.80
N ALA A 114 10.18 15.10 4.53
CA ALA A 114 11.60 15.10 4.91
C ALA A 114 11.99 13.95 5.88
N LEU A 115 11.02 13.30 6.52
CA LEU A 115 11.22 12.20 7.46
C LEU A 115 10.73 10.85 6.91
N ARG A 116 10.22 10.78 5.68
CA ARG A 116 9.82 9.50 5.06
C ARG A 116 11.05 8.60 4.86
N GLY A 117 10.88 7.29 5.05
CA GLY A 117 11.98 6.33 5.06
C GLY A 117 12.81 6.28 6.35
N SER A 118 12.53 7.15 7.33
CA SER A 118 13.05 7.01 8.69
C SER A 118 12.34 5.90 9.48
N ASN A 119 12.79 5.64 10.71
CA ASN A 119 12.10 4.70 11.61
C ASN A 119 10.80 5.26 12.21
N LEU A 120 10.40 6.50 11.89
CA LEU A 120 9.24 7.15 12.49
C LEU A 120 7.94 6.40 12.19
N LEU A 121 7.81 5.77 11.01
CA LEU A 121 6.67 4.90 10.67
C LEU A 121 6.57 3.76 11.66
N PHE A 122 7.68 3.06 11.88
CA PHE A 122 7.72 1.94 12.82
C PHE A 122 7.42 2.41 14.24
N ARG A 123 8.00 3.54 14.69
CA ARG A 123 7.78 4.06 16.05
C ARG A 123 6.35 4.49 16.29
N LEU A 124 5.74 5.20 15.33
CA LEU A 124 4.32 5.53 15.35
C LEU A 124 3.50 4.25 15.46
N PHE A 125 3.72 3.29 14.56
CA PHE A 125 3.00 2.02 14.58
C PHE A 125 3.12 1.27 15.92
N THR A 126 4.33 1.16 16.47
CA THR A 126 4.54 0.48 17.75
C THR A 126 3.92 1.20 18.95
N SER A 127 3.64 2.51 18.84
CA SER A 127 3.11 3.30 19.96
C SER A 127 1.71 2.90 20.39
N TYR A 128 0.93 2.25 19.52
CA TYR A 128 -0.40 1.75 19.85
C TYR A 128 -0.46 0.25 20.07
N LEU A 129 0.66 -0.47 19.97
CA LEU A 129 0.68 -1.92 20.21
C LEU A 129 0.45 -2.27 21.68
N SER A 130 0.75 -1.36 22.62
CA SER A 130 0.32 -1.53 24.02
C SER A 130 -1.20 -1.60 24.13
N PHE A 131 -1.92 -0.71 23.43
CA PHE A 131 -3.38 -0.74 23.37
C PHE A 131 -3.90 -2.06 22.79
N VAL A 132 -3.27 -2.56 21.73
CA VAL A 132 -3.59 -3.86 21.11
C VAL A 132 -3.41 -5.00 22.12
N ASN A 133 -2.28 -5.05 22.82
CA ASN A 133 -1.95 -6.09 23.79
C ASN A 133 -2.89 -6.05 25.02
N GLU A 134 -3.06 -4.86 25.62
CA GLU A 134 -3.86 -4.67 26.84
C GLU A 134 -5.33 -5.05 26.64
N ARG A 135 -5.88 -4.76 25.46
CA ARG A 135 -7.28 -5.05 25.11
C ARG A 135 -7.46 -6.39 24.39
N ARG A 136 -6.38 -7.14 24.16
CA ARG A 136 -6.42 -8.44 23.47
C ARG A 136 -7.14 -8.31 22.11
N ILE A 137 -6.84 -7.22 21.40
CA ILE A 137 -7.37 -6.96 20.05
C ILE A 137 -6.90 -8.10 19.16
N GLN A 138 -7.82 -8.74 18.43
CA GLN A 138 -7.48 -9.87 17.57
C GLN A 138 -7.13 -9.41 16.15
N LEU A 139 -7.86 -8.41 15.64
CA LEU A 139 -7.72 -7.94 14.26
C LEU A 139 -7.47 -6.43 14.19
N VAL A 140 -6.45 -6.04 13.44
CA VAL A 140 -6.15 -4.64 13.12
C VAL A 140 -6.24 -4.45 11.61
N PHE A 141 -7.25 -3.71 11.17
CA PHE A 141 -7.45 -3.38 9.76
C PHE A 141 -6.78 -2.06 9.41
N GLY A 142 -6.50 -1.90 8.13
CA GLY A 142 -6.05 -0.65 7.55
C GLY A 142 -5.93 -0.83 6.04
N ASP A 143 -5.39 0.17 5.37
CA ASP A 143 -5.10 0.09 3.94
C ASP A 143 -3.80 0.82 3.61
N CYS A 144 -3.26 0.53 2.43
CA CYS A 144 -2.09 1.24 1.95
C CYS A 144 -2.07 1.38 0.43
N GLU A 145 -1.33 2.37 -0.06
CA GLU A 145 -1.02 2.44 -1.49
C GLU A 145 -0.13 1.25 -1.89
N PRO A 146 -0.25 0.73 -3.13
CA PRO A 146 0.51 -0.44 -3.59
C PRO A 146 2.01 -0.42 -3.32
N HIS A 147 2.65 0.75 -3.37
CA HIS A 147 4.09 0.89 -3.15
C HIS A 147 4.51 0.66 -1.68
N LEU A 148 3.59 0.72 -0.73
CA LEU A 148 3.82 0.48 0.70
C LEU A 148 3.52 -0.97 1.12
N LEU A 149 2.93 -1.78 0.24
CA LEU A 149 2.45 -3.12 0.57
C LEU A 149 3.54 -4.01 1.20
N ASN A 150 4.75 -3.98 0.65
CA ASN A 150 5.89 -4.74 1.19
C ASN A 150 6.30 -4.29 2.60
N VAL A 151 6.13 -3.01 2.94
CA VAL A 151 6.40 -2.48 4.28
C VAL A 151 5.39 -3.08 5.25
N TYR A 152 4.10 -2.98 4.94
CA TYR A 152 3.03 -3.51 5.79
C TYR A 152 3.08 -5.04 5.94
N GLN A 153 3.41 -5.77 4.87
CA GLN A 153 3.64 -7.22 4.93
C GLN A 153 4.89 -7.60 5.73
N GLY A 154 5.89 -6.71 5.75
CA GLY A 154 7.04 -6.83 6.65
C GLY A 154 6.63 -6.71 8.13
N LEU A 155 5.62 -5.89 8.43
CA LEU A 155 5.05 -5.76 9.78
C LEU A 155 4.11 -6.92 10.14
N GLY A 156 3.53 -7.60 9.15
CA GLY A 156 2.66 -8.77 9.35
C GLY A 156 1.23 -8.61 8.85
N PHE A 157 0.94 -7.52 8.16
CA PHE A 157 -0.34 -7.31 7.50
C PHE A 157 -0.47 -8.18 6.25
N ARG A 158 -1.70 -8.61 5.96
CA ARG A 158 -2.05 -9.46 4.82
C ARG A 158 -3.20 -8.83 4.04
N PRO A 159 -3.15 -8.73 2.70
CA PRO A 159 -4.32 -8.41 1.90
C PRO A 159 -5.35 -9.54 2.01
N TYR A 160 -6.63 -9.20 1.94
CA TYR A 160 -7.73 -10.15 2.13
C TYR A 160 -8.99 -9.82 1.33
N THR A 161 -9.02 -8.71 0.57
CA THR A 161 -10.23 -8.29 -0.14
C THR A 161 -10.26 -8.79 -1.57
N LYS A 162 -11.48 -8.99 -2.08
CA LYS A 162 -11.75 -9.29 -3.51
C LYS A 162 -11.70 -8.04 -4.39
N ARG A 163 -11.78 -6.86 -3.79
CA ARG A 163 -11.72 -5.57 -4.47
C ARG A 163 -10.86 -4.62 -3.64
N ASN A 164 -10.07 -3.82 -4.35
CA ASN A 164 -9.29 -2.74 -3.74
C ASN A 164 -10.17 -1.50 -3.61
N VAL A 165 -9.83 -0.61 -2.67
CA VAL A 165 -10.53 0.65 -2.49
C VAL A 165 -10.07 1.60 -3.57
N ASN A 166 -11.01 2.18 -4.30
CA ASN A 166 -10.70 3.18 -5.30
C ASN A 166 -11.77 4.27 -5.31
N SER A 167 -11.40 5.45 -4.85
CA SER A 167 -12.25 6.62 -4.95
C SER A 167 -11.48 7.84 -5.49
N PRO A 168 -12.19 8.83 -6.06
CA PRO A 168 -11.57 10.09 -6.46
C PRO A 168 -10.75 10.75 -5.35
N GLU A 169 -11.24 10.67 -4.10
CA GLU A 169 -10.65 11.32 -2.93
C GLU A 169 -9.51 10.51 -2.31
N THR A 170 -9.70 9.21 -2.09
CA THR A 170 -8.73 8.35 -1.38
C THR A 170 -7.64 7.84 -2.30
N GLY A 171 -7.92 7.67 -3.60
CA GLY A 171 -7.07 6.94 -4.53
C GLY A 171 -7.17 5.42 -4.40
N TYR A 172 -6.24 4.71 -5.05
CA TYR A 172 -6.14 3.25 -5.05
C TYR A 172 -5.43 2.76 -3.78
N LEU A 173 -6.16 2.04 -2.93
CA LEU A 173 -5.68 1.51 -1.67
C LEU A 173 -5.99 0.01 -1.58
N VAL A 174 -5.05 -0.75 -1.05
CA VAL A 174 -5.18 -2.18 -0.79
C VAL A 174 -5.56 -2.37 0.68
N PRO A 175 -6.76 -2.88 0.99
CA PRO A 175 -7.14 -3.25 2.35
C PRO A 175 -6.29 -4.39 2.89
N LEU A 176 -5.88 -4.26 4.15
CA LEU A 176 -5.00 -5.18 4.84
C LEU A 176 -5.50 -5.48 6.25
N VAL A 177 -5.13 -6.64 6.78
CA VAL A 177 -5.40 -7.04 8.16
C VAL A 177 -4.16 -7.61 8.81
N LEU A 178 -3.90 -7.22 10.06
CA LEU A 178 -2.94 -7.82 10.96
C LEU A 178 -3.69 -8.67 11.98
N VAL A 179 -3.23 -9.91 12.15
CA VAL A 179 -3.71 -10.84 13.18
C VAL A 179 -2.77 -10.72 14.37
N ALA A 180 -3.19 -10.01 15.42
CA ALA A 180 -2.29 -9.51 16.45
C ALA A 180 -1.61 -10.64 17.25
N GLU A 181 -2.37 -11.66 17.61
CA GLU A 181 -1.89 -12.76 18.47
C GLU A 181 -1.32 -13.95 17.68
N ASP A 182 -1.24 -13.88 16.36
CA ASP A 182 -0.58 -14.87 15.52
C ASP A 182 0.95 -14.67 15.50
N LEU A 183 1.57 -14.86 16.68
CA LEU A 183 3.01 -14.67 16.86
C LEU A 183 3.83 -15.71 16.08
N SER A 184 3.27 -16.89 15.81
CA SER A 184 3.90 -17.91 14.96
C SER A 184 4.20 -17.35 13.58
N TYR A 185 3.19 -16.77 12.92
CA TYR A 185 3.37 -16.08 11.65
C TYR A 185 4.34 -14.90 11.76
N LEU A 186 4.18 -14.02 12.77
CA LEU A 186 5.05 -12.85 12.92
C LEU A 186 6.53 -13.24 13.08
N ARG A 187 6.82 -14.35 13.77
CA ARG A 187 8.18 -14.91 13.90
C ARG A 187 8.69 -15.46 12.57
N GLU A 188 7.86 -16.23 11.86
CA GLU A 188 8.21 -16.81 10.56
C GLU A 188 8.65 -15.74 9.56
N ILE A 189 7.88 -14.66 9.46
CA ILE A 189 8.18 -13.55 8.54
C ILE A 189 9.24 -12.58 9.06
N LYS A 190 9.80 -12.85 10.25
CA LYS A 190 10.77 -12.03 10.97
C LYS A 190 10.29 -10.58 11.16
N SER A 191 9.01 -10.42 11.50
CA SER A 191 8.42 -9.10 11.67
C SER A 191 9.10 -8.35 12.82
N PRO A 192 9.46 -7.07 12.64
CA PRO A 192 10.07 -6.29 13.70
C PRO A 192 9.10 -5.98 14.86
N ILE A 193 7.78 -6.06 14.64
CA ILE A 193 6.79 -5.76 15.68
C ILE A 193 6.65 -6.91 16.70
N VAL A 194 7.14 -8.11 16.38
CA VAL A 194 6.98 -9.30 17.25
C VAL A 194 7.53 -9.06 18.67
N ARG A 195 8.56 -8.21 18.81
CA ARG A 195 9.15 -7.84 20.10
C ARG A 195 8.29 -6.90 20.94
N ALA A 196 7.33 -6.23 20.30
CA ALA A 196 6.38 -5.34 20.94
C ALA A 196 5.02 -6.02 21.19
N MET A 197 4.81 -7.23 20.68
CA MET A 197 3.60 -8.02 20.93
C MET A 197 3.76 -8.86 22.21
N THR A 198 2.69 -8.97 22.99
CA THR A 198 2.65 -9.88 24.13
C THR A 198 2.45 -11.31 23.65
N ASP A 199 3.32 -12.23 24.11
CA ASP A 199 3.15 -13.66 23.85
C ASP A 199 2.26 -14.28 24.92
N PHE A 200 1.03 -14.61 24.52
CA PHE A 200 0.05 -15.26 25.37
C PHE A 200 0.14 -16.79 25.35
N GLY A 201 1.08 -17.37 24.59
CA GLY A 201 1.30 -18.81 24.55
C GLY A 201 0.05 -19.60 24.18
N ALA A 202 -0.31 -20.57 25.04
CA ALA A 202 -1.50 -21.40 24.85
C ALA A 202 -2.83 -20.62 24.96
N ASP A 203 -2.80 -19.42 25.57
CA ASP A 203 -3.98 -18.56 25.72
C ASP A 203 -4.14 -17.57 24.55
N ALA A 204 -3.34 -17.69 23.49
CA ALA A 204 -3.46 -16.85 22.30
C ALA A 204 -4.84 -17.02 21.63
N ARG A 205 -5.45 -15.90 21.24
CA ARG A 205 -6.77 -15.78 20.62
C ARG A 205 -6.58 -15.41 19.17
N VAL A 206 -6.31 -16.42 18.36
CA VAL A 206 -6.34 -16.31 16.89
C VAL A 206 -7.73 -16.73 16.43
N PRO A 207 -8.45 -15.90 15.66
CA PRO A 207 -9.79 -16.25 15.18
C PRO A 207 -9.81 -17.56 14.38
N GLU A 208 -10.76 -18.45 14.67
CA GLU A 208 -10.97 -19.67 13.90
C GLU A 208 -11.45 -19.39 12.47
N GLY A 209 -11.02 -20.20 11.51
CA GLY A 209 -11.43 -20.08 10.09
C GLY A 209 -10.91 -18.81 9.40
N LEU A 210 -9.90 -18.14 9.98
CA LEU A 210 -9.30 -16.95 9.40
C LEU A 210 -8.58 -17.24 8.09
N ASP A 211 -7.99 -18.43 7.94
CA ASP A 211 -7.34 -18.83 6.70
C ASP A 211 -8.30 -18.79 5.51
N ASP A 212 -9.56 -19.19 5.70
CA ASP A 212 -10.59 -19.11 4.65
C ASP A 212 -10.89 -17.66 4.27
N LEU A 213 -11.01 -16.78 5.27
CA LEU A 213 -11.24 -15.35 5.05
C LEU A 213 -10.09 -14.67 4.32
N LEU A 214 -8.86 -15.05 4.66
CA LEU A 214 -7.65 -14.51 4.03
C LEU A 214 -7.39 -15.16 2.66
N ALA A 215 -7.85 -16.38 2.43
CA ALA A 215 -7.67 -17.10 1.16
C ALA A 215 -8.67 -16.67 0.08
N ASP A 216 -9.88 -16.25 0.46
CA ASP A 216 -10.98 -15.95 -0.47
C ASP A 216 -10.84 -14.58 -1.16
N GLY A 217 -10.04 -13.64 -0.63
CA GLY A 217 -9.81 -12.34 -1.29
C GLY A 217 -8.38 -12.16 -1.77
N LYS A 218 -8.19 -12.22 -3.10
CA LYS A 218 -6.87 -12.02 -3.70
C LYS A 218 -6.90 -11.07 -4.89
N ALA A 219 -7.52 -9.90 -4.70
CA ALA A 219 -7.21 -8.75 -5.54
C ALA A 219 -5.71 -8.42 -5.51
N VAL A 220 -4.96 -8.97 -4.55
CA VAL A 220 -3.51 -8.91 -4.50
C VAL A 220 -2.91 -10.29 -4.23
N LEU A 221 -2.01 -10.73 -5.10
CA LEU A 221 -1.14 -11.89 -4.91
C LEU A 221 0.28 -11.42 -4.64
N SER A 222 0.77 -11.73 -3.44
CA SER A 222 2.12 -11.35 -3.01
C SER A 222 3.02 -12.57 -2.97
N GLN A 223 4.16 -12.48 -3.66
CA GLN A 223 5.16 -13.56 -3.66
C GLN A 223 5.61 -13.96 -2.25
N ARG A 224 5.56 -13.02 -1.29
CA ARG A 224 5.89 -13.25 0.13
C ARG A 224 4.87 -14.12 0.88
N LEU A 225 3.62 -14.18 0.43
CA LEU A 225 2.51 -14.77 1.19
C LEU A 225 1.98 -16.08 0.60
N ILE A 226 2.36 -16.42 -0.63
CA ILE A 226 1.92 -17.66 -1.28
C ILE A 226 3.12 -18.44 -1.81
N SER A 227 2.92 -19.73 -2.08
CA SER A 227 3.98 -20.59 -2.59
C SER A 227 4.44 -20.13 -3.99
N MET A 228 5.72 -20.33 -4.28
CA MET A 228 6.29 -19.99 -5.59
C MET A 228 5.56 -20.64 -6.77
N PRO A 229 5.16 -21.93 -6.74
CA PRO A 229 4.39 -22.51 -7.83
C PRO A 229 3.07 -21.78 -8.10
N THR A 230 2.33 -21.40 -7.06
CA THR A 230 1.06 -20.67 -7.20
C THR A 230 1.30 -19.26 -7.74
N TYR A 231 2.31 -18.57 -7.23
CA TYR A 231 2.69 -17.24 -7.71
C TYR A 231 3.14 -17.28 -9.17
N TRP A 232 3.96 -18.26 -9.54
CA TRP A 232 4.45 -18.45 -10.90
C TRP A 232 3.34 -18.80 -11.88
N ALA A 233 2.38 -19.64 -11.48
CA ALA A 233 1.22 -19.95 -12.32
C ALA A 233 0.38 -18.70 -12.65
N ALA A 234 0.26 -17.76 -11.71
CA ALA A 234 -0.40 -16.47 -11.95
C ALA A 234 0.31 -15.59 -13.00
N LEU A 235 1.62 -15.79 -13.19
CA LEU A 235 2.48 -15.02 -14.07
C LEU A 235 2.75 -15.68 -15.43
N ALA A 236 2.74 -17.02 -15.49
CA ALA A 236 3.26 -17.79 -16.62
C ALA A 236 2.62 -17.43 -17.97
N GLY A 237 1.33 -17.09 -18.00
CA GLY A 237 0.63 -16.66 -19.22
C GLY A 237 1.02 -15.27 -19.74
N SER A 238 1.67 -14.45 -18.90
CA SER A 238 2.00 -13.05 -19.16
C SER A 238 3.51 -12.81 -19.35
N LEU A 239 4.33 -13.81 -19.06
CA LEU A 239 5.78 -13.79 -19.26
C LEU A 239 6.20 -14.29 -20.66
N THR A 240 5.23 -14.67 -21.50
CA THR A 240 5.49 -15.19 -22.84
C THR A 240 6.07 -14.11 -23.76
N ARG A 241 7.02 -14.53 -24.59
CA ARG A 241 7.53 -13.68 -25.69
C ARG A 241 6.41 -13.47 -26.69
N PHE A 242 6.12 -12.21 -27.02
CA PHE A 242 5.18 -11.90 -28.08
C PHE A 242 5.74 -12.36 -29.43
N GLU A 243 4.90 -12.98 -30.26
CA GLU A 243 5.29 -13.47 -31.59
C GLU A 243 5.70 -12.34 -32.54
N ASP A 244 5.34 -11.09 -32.23
CA ASP A 244 5.62 -9.89 -33.03
C ASP A 244 7.00 -9.26 -32.76
N GLY A 245 7.82 -9.87 -31.91
CA GLY A 245 9.17 -9.39 -31.60
C GLY A 245 9.23 -8.26 -30.55
N ARG A 246 8.11 -7.93 -29.89
CA ARG A 246 8.13 -7.00 -28.74
C ARG A 246 8.95 -7.55 -27.59
N THR A 247 9.92 -6.75 -27.12
CA THR A 247 10.68 -7.03 -25.91
C THR A 247 9.80 -6.84 -24.68
N THR A 248 9.68 -7.86 -23.83
CA THR A 248 9.10 -7.73 -22.50
C THR A 248 10.16 -7.30 -21.50
N ILE A 249 9.75 -6.80 -20.33
CA ILE A 249 10.68 -6.44 -19.26
C ILE A 249 11.55 -7.64 -18.82
N PHE A 250 11.08 -8.87 -19.01
CA PHE A 250 11.75 -10.11 -18.61
C PHE A 250 12.47 -10.84 -19.74
N ASP A 251 12.56 -10.26 -20.95
CA ASP A 251 13.18 -10.95 -22.07
C ASP A 251 14.67 -11.29 -21.83
N GLY A 252 15.06 -12.52 -22.14
CA GLY A 252 16.43 -13.01 -21.97
C GLY A 252 16.86 -13.28 -20.51
N LEU A 253 15.92 -13.19 -19.56
CA LEU A 253 16.10 -13.70 -18.21
C LEU A 253 15.69 -15.19 -18.15
N SER A 254 16.42 -16.01 -17.40
CA SER A 254 15.96 -17.35 -17.05
C SER A 254 14.81 -17.29 -16.05
N ASP A 255 14.05 -18.38 -15.90
CA ASP A 255 12.98 -18.47 -14.90
C ASP A 255 13.48 -18.13 -13.50
N ASP A 256 14.66 -18.63 -13.12
CA ASP A 256 15.30 -18.29 -11.84
C ASP A 256 15.59 -16.79 -11.75
N GLU A 257 16.12 -16.16 -12.80
CA GLU A 257 16.40 -14.72 -12.81
C GLU A 257 15.12 -13.87 -12.71
N ILE A 258 14.04 -14.30 -13.37
CA ILE A 258 12.72 -13.66 -13.26
C ILE A 258 12.20 -13.77 -11.83
N GLN A 259 12.31 -14.93 -11.20
CA GLN A 259 11.91 -15.10 -9.79
C GLN A 259 12.68 -14.15 -8.87
N HIS A 260 13.97 -13.93 -9.12
CA HIS A 260 14.76 -12.96 -8.37
C HIS A 260 14.34 -11.51 -8.63
N CYS A 261 13.97 -11.15 -9.87
CA CYS A 261 13.42 -9.82 -10.20
C CYS A 261 12.09 -9.55 -9.50
N LEU A 262 11.27 -10.59 -9.39
CA LEU A 262 9.93 -10.55 -8.82
C LEU A 262 9.91 -10.79 -7.31
N ALA A 263 11.09 -10.93 -6.69
CA ALA A 263 11.20 -11.04 -5.25
C ALA A 263 10.57 -9.79 -4.58
N LYS A 264 9.58 -10.01 -3.70
CA LYS A 264 8.79 -8.93 -3.08
C LYS A 264 7.94 -8.11 -4.07
N SER A 265 7.63 -8.64 -5.24
CA SER A 265 6.64 -8.02 -6.12
C SER A 265 5.23 -8.49 -5.79
N ASN A 266 4.25 -7.69 -6.19
CA ASN A 266 2.84 -7.90 -5.91
C ASN A 266 2.08 -7.84 -7.23
N VAL A 267 1.35 -8.92 -7.54
CA VAL A 267 0.36 -8.91 -8.62
C VAL A 267 -0.90 -8.32 -8.05
N ILE A 268 -1.47 -7.33 -8.72
CA ILE A 268 -2.65 -6.58 -8.29
C ILE A 268 -3.69 -6.71 -9.39
N GLU A 269 -4.87 -7.19 -9.04
CA GLU A 269 -6.05 -7.21 -9.88
C GLU A 269 -6.79 -5.88 -9.75
N CYS A 270 -7.13 -5.30 -10.89
CA CYS A 270 -7.82 -4.02 -10.97
C CYS A 270 -9.18 -4.22 -11.64
N SER A 271 -10.23 -3.64 -11.06
CA SER A 271 -11.56 -3.62 -11.65
C SER A 271 -11.67 -2.57 -12.74
N PRO A 272 -12.57 -2.73 -13.73
CA PRO A 272 -12.82 -1.69 -14.74
C PRO A 272 -13.14 -0.34 -14.08
N GLY A 273 -12.52 0.72 -14.58
CA GLY A 273 -12.65 2.07 -14.04
C GLY A 273 -11.70 2.39 -12.88
N ASP A 274 -10.94 1.41 -12.36
CA ASP A 274 -9.96 1.68 -11.33
C ASP A 274 -8.87 2.63 -11.82
N ARG A 275 -8.72 3.79 -11.16
CA ARG A 275 -7.57 4.67 -11.34
C ARG A 275 -6.33 4.11 -10.63
N ILE A 276 -5.44 3.46 -11.38
CA ILE A 276 -4.21 2.83 -10.88
C ILE A 276 -3.13 3.89 -10.59
N ILE A 277 -3.03 4.90 -11.46
CA ILE A 277 -2.13 6.05 -11.28
C ILE A 277 -2.96 7.31 -11.31
N LYS A 278 -2.74 8.18 -10.31
CA LYS A 278 -3.30 9.53 -10.26
C LYS A 278 -2.22 10.55 -10.68
N LYS A 279 -2.55 11.44 -11.61
CA LYS A 279 -1.71 12.59 -11.99
C LYS A 279 -1.38 13.45 -10.74
N GLY A 280 -0.15 13.95 -10.67
CA GLY A 280 0.36 14.76 -9.56
C GLY A 280 0.80 13.96 -8.32
N ASN A 281 0.42 12.68 -8.19
CA ASN A 281 0.87 11.84 -7.07
C ASN A 281 2.41 11.66 -7.10
N VAL A 282 3.04 11.53 -5.93
CA VAL A 282 4.50 11.41 -5.78
C VAL A 282 5.00 9.97 -5.60
N ALA A 283 4.12 8.97 -5.67
CA ALA A 283 4.48 7.56 -5.53
C ALA A 283 5.46 7.10 -6.62
N GLN A 284 6.55 6.46 -6.20
CA GLN A 284 7.67 6.04 -7.06
C GLN A 284 7.70 4.51 -7.24
N ASN A 285 6.61 3.97 -7.78
CA ASN A 285 6.54 2.62 -8.30
C ASN A 285 6.21 2.63 -9.79
N MET A 286 6.54 1.57 -10.50
CA MET A 286 6.06 1.34 -11.87
C MET A 286 5.24 0.06 -11.91
N PHE A 287 4.38 -0.03 -12.91
CA PHE A 287 3.53 -1.19 -13.11
C PHE A 287 3.85 -1.85 -14.45
N VAL A 288 3.94 -3.17 -14.46
CA VAL A 288 4.01 -3.98 -15.68
C VAL A 288 2.65 -4.63 -15.88
N ILE A 289 2.06 -4.50 -17.06
CA ILE A 289 0.74 -5.03 -17.36
C ILE A 289 0.86 -6.51 -17.72
N LEU A 290 0.17 -7.38 -16.98
CA LEU A 290 0.16 -8.82 -17.20
C LEU A 290 -0.99 -9.27 -18.09
N SER A 291 -2.16 -8.69 -17.89
CA SER A 291 -3.37 -8.93 -18.69
C SER A 291 -4.26 -7.70 -18.69
N GLY A 292 -5.23 -7.67 -19.59
CA GLY A 292 -6.13 -6.55 -19.78
C GLY A 292 -5.52 -5.31 -20.43
N THR A 293 -6.30 -4.25 -20.40
CA THR A 293 -5.99 -2.97 -21.06
C THR A 293 -6.07 -1.82 -20.06
N LEU A 294 -5.11 -0.91 -20.14
CA LEU A 294 -5.10 0.36 -19.41
C LEU A 294 -5.27 1.54 -20.37
N GLU A 295 -6.00 2.55 -19.93
CA GLU A 295 -6.09 3.84 -20.61
C GLU A 295 -5.28 4.89 -19.88
N VAL A 296 -4.34 5.52 -20.59
CA VAL A 296 -3.62 6.70 -20.11
C VAL A 296 -4.41 7.93 -20.51
N ARG A 297 -4.85 8.73 -19.54
CA ARG A 297 -5.71 9.89 -19.76
C ARG A 297 -5.05 11.18 -19.32
N SER A 298 -5.28 12.23 -20.09
CA SER A 298 -5.08 13.61 -19.65
C SER A 298 -6.44 14.25 -19.53
N ASP A 299 -6.86 14.51 -18.29
CA ASP A 299 -8.23 14.92 -17.98
C ASP A 299 -9.23 13.87 -18.54
N ASN A 300 -10.10 14.25 -19.48
CA ASN A 300 -11.08 13.34 -20.07
C ASN A 300 -10.65 12.75 -21.43
N GLU A 301 -9.43 13.02 -21.90
CA GLU A 301 -8.95 12.57 -23.20
C GLU A 301 -8.01 11.37 -23.07
N VAL A 302 -8.31 10.28 -23.78
CA VAL A 302 -7.43 9.10 -23.87
C VAL A 302 -6.24 9.45 -24.74
N LYS A 303 -5.04 9.46 -24.15
CA LYS A 303 -3.77 9.75 -24.83
C LYS A 303 -3.05 8.51 -25.33
N ALA A 304 -3.23 7.39 -24.64
CA ALA A 304 -2.67 6.11 -25.04
C ALA A 304 -3.51 4.95 -24.48
N ILE A 305 -3.44 3.83 -25.18
CA ILE A 305 -3.98 2.54 -24.74
C ILE A 305 -2.77 1.62 -24.56
N LEU A 306 -2.64 1.03 -23.37
CA LEU A 306 -1.57 0.11 -23.01
C LEU A 306 -2.16 -1.28 -22.74
N SER A 307 -1.44 -2.32 -23.12
CA SER A 307 -1.90 -3.72 -23.06
C SER A 307 -0.87 -4.60 -22.35
N ALA A 308 -1.18 -5.89 -22.20
CA ALA A 308 -0.24 -6.86 -21.65
C ALA A 308 1.16 -6.72 -22.27
N GLY A 309 2.19 -6.74 -21.42
CA GLY A 309 3.58 -6.53 -21.82
C GLY A 309 4.04 -5.08 -21.75
N ASP A 310 3.14 -4.11 -21.81
CA ASP A 310 3.50 -2.70 -21.61
C ASP A 310 3.78 -2.38 -20.14
N MET A 311 4.36 -1.21 -19.91
CA MET A 311 4.63 -0.69 -18.57
C MET A 311 4.06 0.72 -18.39
N VAL A 312 3.81 1.14 -17.15
CA VAL A 312 3.31 2.48 -16.88
C VAL A 312 3.86 3.03 -15.58
N GLY A 313 4.00 4.35 -15.50
CA GLY A 313 4.56 5.03 -14.34
C GLY A 313 6.09 5.11 -14.32
N ASP A 314 6.73 4.64 -15.39
CA ASP A 314 8.16 4.64 -15.63
C ASP A 314 8.80 6.04 -15.54
N ILE A 315 8.14 7.09 -16.08
CA ILE A 315 8.65 8.47 -16.04
C ILE A 315 8.86 8.94 -14.59
N ALA A 316 7.82 8.82 -13.75
CA ALA A 316 7.89 9.23 -12.35
C ALA A 316 8.89 8.38 -11.56
N PHE A 317 8.97 7.09 -11.87
CA PHE A 317 9.89 6.15 -11.26
C PHE A 317 11.36 6.49 -11.51
N PHE A 318 11.75 6.78 -12.76
CA PHE A 318 13.16 7.03 -13.11
C PHE A 318 13.61 8.48 -12.94
N LEU A 319 12.71 9.45 -13.13
CA LEU A 319 13.05 10.88 -13.06
C LEU A 319 12.75 11.51 -11.69
N GLY A 320 12.07 10.78 -10.78
CA GLY A 320 11.66 11.32 -9.49
C GLY A 320 10.65 12.46 -9.59
N LEU A 321 9.93 12.53 -10.71
CA LEU A 321 8.91 13.55 -10.96
C LEU A 321 7.53 13.09 -10.46
N PRO A 322 6.60 14.02 -10.14
CA PRO A 322 5.20 13.66 -9.95
C PRO A 322 4.62 12.92 -11.17
N ARG A 323 3.60 12.09 -10.94
CA ARG A 323 2.86 11.40 -12.02
C ARG A 323 2.34 12.40 -13.04
N THR A 324 2.59 12.15 -14.31
CA THR A 324 2.27 13.12 -15.39
C THR A 324 0.84 13.01 -15.91
N LEU A 325 0.26 11.80 -15.88
CA LEU A 325 -1.05 11.46 -16.44
C LEU A 325 -1.78 10.48 -15.51
N ASP A 326 -3.11 10.45 -15.63
CA ASP A 326 -3.93 9.46 -14.96
C ASP A 326 -3.93 8.15 -15.77
N VAL A 327 -4.07 7.02 -15.08
CA VAL A 327 -4.10 5.70 -15.72
C VAL A 327 -5.23 4.88 -15.11
N TYR A 328 -6.10 4.37 -15.98
CA TYR A 328 -7.30 3.64 -15.60
C TYR A 328 -7.30 2.22 -16.14
N ALA A 329 -7.80 1.27 -15.37
CA ALA A 329 -8.16 -0.05 -15.87
C ALA A 329 -9.37 0.07 -16.81
N ALA A 330 -9.24 -0.42 -18.04
CA ALA A 330 -10.29 -0.34 -19.05
C ALA A 330 -11.09 -1.64 -19.17
N THR A 331 -10.46 -2.79 -18.91
CA THR A 331 -11.08 -4.12 -18.98
C THR A 331 -11.20 -4.77 -17.60
N ASP A 332 -11.92 -5.90 -17.52
CA ASP A 332 -12.24 -6.63 -16.29
C ASP A 332 -11.21 -7.70 -15.89
N ASP A 333 -10.21 -7.92 -16.75
CA ASP A 333 -9.12 -8.88 -16.58
C ASP A 333 -7.77 -8.19 -16.29
N VAL A 334 -7.78 -6.91 -15.90
CA VAL A 334 -6.55 -6.14 -15.66
C VAL A 334 -5.79 -6.71 -14.47
N ARG A 335 -4.57 -7.16 -14.73
CA ARG A 335 -3.60 -7.56 -13.70
C ARG A 335 -2.28 -6.84 -13.94
N VAL A 336 -1.69 -6.31 -12.88
CA VAL A 336 -0.41 -5.58 -12.96
C VAL A 336 0.58 -6.07 -11.91
N ILE A 337 1.87 -6.08 -12.23
CA ILE A 337 2.93 -6.23 -11.23
C ILE A 337 3.37 -4.84 -10.80
N SER A 338 3.33 -4.56 -9.50
CA SER A 338 3.95 -3.36 -8.93
C SER A 338 5.42 -3.61 -8.60
N LEU A 339 6.31 -2.82 -9.21
CA LEU A 339 7.75 -2.80 -8.92
C LEU A 339 8.12 -1.48 -8.25
N SER A 340 8.74 -1.54 -7.07
CA SER A 340 9.19 -0.36 -6.33
C SER A 340 10.66 -0.03 -6.61
N GLU A 341 11.03 1.23 -6.42
CA GLU A 341 12.42 1.69 -6.54
C GLU A 341 13.35 0.92 -5.60
N THR A 342 12.86 0.62 -4.39
CA THR A 342 13.57 -0.17 -3.38
C THR A 342 13.87 -1.59 -3.86
N THR A 343 12.94 -2.24 -4.57
CA THR A 343 13.16 -3.58 -5.15
C THR A 343 14.22 -3.51 -6.24
N LEU A 344 14.13 -2.54 -7.16
CA LEU A 344 15.11 -2.37 -8.23
C LEU A 344 16.51 -2.06 -7.67
N ARG A 345 16.62 -1.15 -6.70
CA ARG A 345 17.87 -0.81 -6.04
C ARG A 345 18.49 -2.02 -5.35
N SER A 346 17.69 -2.79 -4.61
CA SER A 346 18.14 -4.03 -3.98
C SER A 346 18.64 -5.05 -5.00
N LEU A 347 18.00 -5.15 -6.17
CA LEU A 347 18.44 -6.02 -7.26
C LEU A 347 19.78 -5.54 -7.86
N MET A 348 19.94 -4.22 -8.06
CA MET A 348 21.20 -3.63 -8.55
C MET A 348 22.37 -3.90 -7.59
N GLU A 349 22.14 -3.85 -6.28
CA GLU A 349 23.16 -4.09 -5.26
C GLU A 349 23.50 -5.58 -5.09
N SER A 350 22.49 -6.45 -5.07
CA SER A 350 22.67 -7.88 -4.77
C SER A 350 22.95 -8.75 -6.01
N GLN A 351 22.39 -8.39 -7.16
CA GLN A 351 22.38 -9.20 -8.39
C GLN A 351 22.55 -8.30 -9.64
N PRO A 352 23.69 -7.62 -9.79
CA PRO A 352 23.89 -6.57 -10.81
C PRO A 352 23.71 -7.07 -12.24
N THR A 353 24.06 -8.33 -12.55
CA THR A 353 23.87 -8.91 -13.88
C THR A 353 22.39 -9.04 -14.24
N ILE A 354 21.55 -9.44 -13.30
CA ILE A 354 20.10 -9.54 -13.50
C ILE A 354 19.51 -8.13 -13.65
N ALA A 355 19.91 -7.21 -12.78
CA ALA A 355 19.48 -5.81 -12.87
C ALA A 355 19.85 -5.18 -14.22
N ALA A 356 21.05 -5.46 -14.75
CA ALA A 356 21.49 -4.97 -16.05
C ALA A 356 20.60 -5.47 -17.20
N LYS A 357 20.23 -6.76 -17.20
CA LYS A 357 19.28 -7.31 -18.19
C LYS A 357 17.91 -6.63 -18.09
N LEU A 358 17.38 -6.51 -16.87
CA LEU A 358 16.08 -5.87 -16.61
C LEU A 358 16.07 -4.42 -17.08
N LEU A 359 17.08 -3.62 -16.70
CA LEU A 359 17.23 -2.23 -17.12
C LEU A 359 17.41 -2.08 -18.63
N GLN A 360 18.15 -3.00 -19.27
CA GLN A 360 18.29 -3.03 -20.72
C GLN A 360 16.94 -3.25 -21.40
N ASN A 361 16.10 -4.15 -20.88
CA ASN A 361 14.77 -4.40 -21.42
C ASN A 361 13.83 -3.20 -21.23
N ILE A 362 13.83 -2.59 -20.04
CA ILE A 362 13.10 -1.34 -19.78
C ILE A 362 13.54 -0.26 -20.79
N THR A 363 14.84 -0.10 -21.02
CA THR A 363 15.37 0.90 -21.96
C THR A 363 14.88 0.63 -23.38
N LYS A 364 14.91 -0.62 -23.84
CA LYS A 364 14.36 -0.99 -25.16
C LYS A 364 12.88 -0.63 -25.26
N MET A 365 12.09 -0.97 -24.25
CA MET A 365 10.65 -0.67 -24.21
C MET A 365 10.38 0.84 -24.27
N LEU A 366 11.15 1.66 -23.54
CA LEU A 366 11.06 3.12 -23.61
C LEU A 366 11.39 3.65 -25.01
N CYS A 367 12.47 3.16 -25.63
CA CYS A 367 12.84 3.54 -26.98
C CYS A 367 11.76 3.17 -28.01
N PHE A 368 11.19 1.97 -27.92
CA PHE A 368 10.09 1.55 -28.80
C PHE A 368 8.86 2.44 -28.67
N ARG A 369 8.48 2.82 -27.44
CA ARG A 369 7.37 3.75 -27.20
C ARG A 369 7.61 5.09 -27.89
N LEU A 370 8.81 5.66 -27.78
CA LEU A 370 9.15 6.94 -28.41
C LEU A 370 9.07 6.88 -29.95
N VAL A 371 9.57 5.80 -30.55
CA VAL A 371 9.48 5.60 -32.01
C VAL A 371 8.02 5.44 -32.47
N SER A 372 7.17 4.81 -31.66
CA SER A 372 5.76 4.55 -32.00
C SER A 372 4.83 5.75 -31.75
N THR A 373 5.33 6.82 -31.13
CA THR A 373 4.55 8.05 -30.84
C THR A 373 4.71 9.10 -31.95
N HIS A 374 5.47 8.77 -33.01
CA HIS A 374 5.64 9.54 -34.24
C HIS A 374 5.10 8.74 -35.43
#